data_AF-A0A955ZI98-F1
#
_entry.id   AF-A0A955ZI98-F1
#
_cell.length_a   1.000
_cell.length_b   1.000
_cell.length_c   1.000
_cell.angle_alpha   90.00
_cell.angle_beta   90.00
_cell.angle_gamma   90.00
#
_symmetry.space_group_name_H-M   'P 1'
#
loop_
_entity.id
_entity.type
_entity.pdbx_description
1 polymer ?
#
loop_
_entity_poly.entity_id
_entity_poly.type
_entity_poly.pdbx_seq_one_letter_code
_entity_poly.pdbx_strand_id
1 'polypeptide(L)'
;WGLVAALPLCVAALVHVTWVQKGAWERERALYDQSHWAGKPIGLMFRRAFADADPLLAVDAAGALPFFSRLRTVDMLGLNDRYLAHHRPKTFGHGVIGHELGNGRYLLERKPDIVVFHMPAGRLLALWRGGIEMQKSPEFSREYRLVHFLAHDPFEQGNQSYVRVDGRIGIQRSQGRIEIPGLLMTGRSGSYAELDDSGRMAAIVRSDIPADIDDVSIPRGRWRVTAESSEPLLVSVGEAGARVWSAEGVGGVELRQLTSRGGVHLGARTMSDRPAHLYRLVLTPERP
;
A
#
# COMPACT_ATOMS: atom_id res chain seq x y z
N TRP A 1 62.24 -19.83 -4.41
CA TRP A 1 62.51 -18.49 -3.83
C TRP A 1 61.33 -17.52 -3.94
N GLY A 2 60.52 -17.52 -5.00
CA GLY A 2 59.37 -16.59 -5.13
C GLY A 2 58.16 -16.84 -4.20
N LEU A 3 57.90 -18.08 -3.78
CA LEU A 3 56.72 -18.41 -2.95
C LEU A 3 56.87 -18.08 -1.46
N VAL A 4 58.11 -18.06 -0.93
CA VAL A 4 58.36 -17.84 0.51
C VAL A 4 58.32 -16.35 0.88
N ALA A 5 58.61 -15.46 -0.08
CA ALA A 5 58.53 -14.01 0.11
C ALA A 5 57.10 -13.43 -0.06
N ALA A 6 56.19 -14.19 -0.67
CA ALA A 6 54.80 -13.75 -0.90
C ALA A 6 53.92 -13.87 0.37
N LEU A 7 54.19 -14.88 1.21
CA LEU A 7 53.38 -15.17 2.39
C LEU A 7 53.34 -14.01 3.41
N PRO A 8 54.48 -13.37 3.79
CA PRO A 8 54.47 -12.25 4.74
C PRO A 8 53.75 -11.02 4.20
N LEU A 9 53.86 -10.77 2.89
CA LEU A 9 53.16 -9.69 2.19
C LEU A 9 51.65 -9.92 2.16
N CYS A 10 51.20 -11.14 1.88
CA CYS A 10 49.79 -11.51 1.95
C CYS A 10 49.24 -11.38 3.38
N VAL A 11 49.98 -11.82 4.39
CA VAL A 11 49.59 -11.69 5.80
C VAL A 11 49.52 -10.22 6.21
N ALA A 12 50.51 -9.41 5.85
CA ALA A 12 50.52 -7.98 6.13
C ALA A 12 49.34 -7.26 5.43
N ALA A 13 49.04 -7.61 4.18
CA ALA A 13 47.88 -7.10 3.46
C ALA A 13 46.55 -7.49 4.14
N LEU A 14 46.41 -8.74 4.61
CA LEU A 14 45.22 -9.19 5.33
C LEU A 14 45.06 -8.44 6.67
N VAL A 15 46.15 -8.29 7.42
CA VAL A 15 46.17 -7.54 8.69
C VAL A 15 45.81 -6.07 8.44
N HIS A 16 46.32 -5.47 7.37
CA HIS A 16 45.98 -4.10 7.00
C HIS A 16 44.50 -3.96 6.62
N VAL A 17 43.97 -4.85 5.76
CA VAL A 17 42.55 -4.83 5.38
C VAL A 17 41.65 -5.00 6.60
N THR A 18 41.96 -5.94 7.49
CA THR A 18 41.17 -6.15 8.72
C THR A 18 41.26 -4.97 9.68
N TRP A 19 42.42 -4.31 9.79
CA TRP A 19 42.58 -3.10 10.61
C TRP A 19 41.79 -1.91 10.04
N VAL A 20 41.86 -1.69 8.72
CA VAL A 20 41.07 -0.65 8.02
C VAL A 20 39.57 -0.92 8.16
N GLN A 21 39.14 -2.18 8.04
CA GLN A 21 37.73 -2.55 8.20
C GLN A 21 37.22 -2.44 9.64
N LYS A 22 38.09 -2.56 10.66
CA LYS A 22 37.67 -2.53 12.08
C LYS A 22 37.01 -1.20 12.48
N GLY A 23 37.48 -0.07 11.95
CA GLY A 23 36.93 1.27 12.20
C GLY A 23 36.08 1.84 11.07
N ALA A 24 35.77 1.04 10.04
CA ALA A 24 34.94 1.48 8.93
C ALA A 24 33.48 1.61 9.39
N TRP A 25 32.92 2.81 9.26
CA TRP A 25 31.52 3.07 9.59
C TRP A 25 30.56 2.19 8.79
N GLU A 26 30.97 1.71 7.60
CA GLU A 26 30.20 0.74 6.81
C GLU A 26 30.07 -0.62 7.49
N ARG A 27 31.08 -1.05 8.26
CA ARG A 27 31.04 -2.30 9.03
C ARG A 27 30.09 -2.18 10.21
N GLU A 28 30.18 -1.10 10.98
CA GLU A 28 29.25 -0.85 12.08
C GLU A 28 27.82 -0.74 11.55
N ARG A 29 27.62 0.03 10.46
CA ARG A 29 26.34 0.08 9.77
C ARG A 29 25.87 -1.32 9.38
N ALA A 30 26.67 -2.13 8.68
CA ALA A 30 26.26 -3.48 8.28
C ALA A 30 25.91 -4.42 9.45
N LEU A 31 26.58 -4.29 10.59
CA LEU A 31 26.31 -5.11 11.79
C LEU A 31 25.00 -4.72 12.50
N TYR A 32 24.58 -3.46 12.41
CA TYR A 32 23.38 -2.94 13.07
C TYR A 32 22.25 -2.58 12.10
N ASP A 33 22.47 -2.69 10.78
CA ASP A 33 21.50 -2.35 9.75
C ASP A 33 20.41 -3.42 9.69
N GLN A 34 19.35 -3.20 10.47
CA GLN A 34 18.12 -3.98 10.42
C GLN A 34 17.12 -3.47 9.36
N SER A 35 17.52 -2.54 8.48
CA SER A 35 16.62 -2.02 7.43
C SER A 35 16.11 -3.12 6.50
N HIS A 36 16.87 -4.20 6.33
CA HIS A 36 16.42 -5.38 5.60
C HIS A 36 15.22 -6.07 6.24
N TRP A 37 15.00 -5.90 7.55
CA TRP A 37 13.82 -6.39 8.29
C TRP A 37 12.67 -5.38 8.36
N ALA A 38 12.81 -4.16 7.84
CA ALA A 38 11.76 -3.13 7.91
C ALA A 38 10.43 -3.57 7.28
N GLY A 39 10.44 -4.56 6.38
CA GLY A 39 9.23 -5.15 5.82
C GLY A 39 8.50 -6.14 6.73
N LYS A 40 9.08 -6.54 7.87
CA LYS A 40 8.50 -7.55 8.76
C LYS A 40 7.16 -7.13 9.37
N PRO A 41 7.01 -5.95 10.00
CA PRO A 41 5.73 -5.58 10.61
C PRO A 41 4.60 -5.51 9.58
N ILE A 42 4.84 -4.82 8.46
CA ILE A 42 3.88 -4.68 7.36
C ILE A 42 3.55 -6.04 6.75
N GLY A 43 4.55 -6.90 6.55
CA GLY A 43 4.33 -8.23 6.01
C GLY A 43 3.44 -9.08 6.90
N LEU A 44 3.71 -9.13 8.20
CA LEU A 44 2.87 -9.87 9.15
C LEU A 44 1.43 -9.32 9.20
N MET A 45 1.29 -7.99 9.20
CA MET A 45 -0.01 -7.33 9.12
C MET A 45 -0.76 -7.71 7.84
N PHE A 46 -0.12 -7.64 6.67
CA PHE A 46 -0.74 -8.02 5.39
C PHE A 46 -1.14 -9.50 5.35
N ARG A 47 -0.31 -10.38 5.93
CA ARG A 47 -0.66 -11.80 6.05
C ARG A 47 -1.94 -11.98 6.86
N ARG A 48 -2.01 -11.37 8.04
CA ARG A 48 -3.16 -11.50 8.94
C ARG A 48 -4.43 -10.89 8.33
N ALA A 49 -4.30 -9.76 7.62
CA ALA A 49 -5.43 -9.05 7.03
C ALA A 49 -5.95 -9.69 5.74
N PHE A 50 -5.05 -10.22 4.90
CA PHE A 50 -5.37 -10.43 3.48
C PHE A 50 -5.05 -11.83 2.95
N ALA A 51 -4.48 -12.75 3.74
CA ALA A 51 -4.11 -14.08 3.25
C ALA A 51 -5.28 -14.80 2.56
N ASP A 52 -6.48 -14.72 3.13
CA ASP A 52 -7.68 -15.40 2.60
C ASP A 52 -8.16 -14.81 1.28
N ALA A 53 -7.93 -13.52 1.05
CA ALA A 53 -8.25 -12.86 -0.21
C ALA A 53 -7.22 -13.18 -1.31
N ASP A 54 -6.04 -13.69 -0.94
CA ASP A 54 -4.93 -14.01 -1.84
C ASP A 54 -4.61 -12.88 -2.86
N PRO A 55 -4.44 -11.61 -2.41
CA PRO A 55 -4.11 -10.51 -3.32
C PRO A 55 -2.75 -10.72 -4.00
N LEU A 56 -2.62 -10.20 -5.22
CA LEU A 56 -1.32 -10.09 -5.87
C LEU A 56 -0.59 -8.83 -5.36
N LEU A 57 0.54 -9.03 -4.71
CA LEU A 57 1.44 -7.98 -4.23
C LEU A 57 2.50 -7.67 -5.30
N ALA A 58 2.69 -6.42 -5.69
CA ALA A 58 3.79 -5.98 -6.53
C ALA A 58 4.76 -5.14 -5.70
N VAL A 59 6.05 -5.44 -5.74
CA VAL A 59 7.08 -4.74 -4.96
C VAL A 59 8.33 -4.49 -5.77
N ASP A 60 8.99 -3.36 -5.52
CA ASP A 60 10.37 -3.15 -5.96
C ASP A 60 11.36 -3.93 -5.07
N ALA A 61 11.24 -3.81 -3.74
CA ALA A 61 12.06 -4.57 -2.79
C ALA A 61 11.46 -5.95 -2.47
N ALA A 62 11.75 -6.94 -3.33
CA ALA A 62 11.26 -8.32 -3.21
C ALA A 62 11.96 -9.18 -2.12
N GLY A 63 12.07 -8.64 -0.90
CA GLY A 63 12.74 -9.27 0.24
C GLY A 63 11.80 -9.56 1.42
N ALA A 64 11.98 -8.85 2.54
CA ALA A 64 11.26 -9.10 3.79
C ALA A 64 9.73 -8.99 3.67
N LEU A 65 9.22 -7.97 2.99
CA LEU A 65 7.77 -7.76 2.88
C LEU A 65 7.05 -8.97 2.23
N PRO A 66 7.49 -9.49 1.06
CA PRO A 66 6.96 -10.75 0.51
C PRO A 66 7.18 -11.95 1.42
N PHE A 67 8.38 -12.07 2.04
CA PHE A 67 8.72 -13.21 2.89
C PHE A 67 7.77 -13.36 4.10
N PHE A 68 7.46 -12.25 4.79
CA PHE A 68 6.56 -12.30 5.96
C PHE A 68 5.08 -12.29 5.58
N SER A 69 4.71 -11.56 4.52
CA SER A 69 3.31 -11.53 4.07
C SER A 69 2.82 -12.86 3.52
N ARG A 70 3.73 -13.66 2.93
CA ARG A 70 3.40 -14.91 2.23
C ARG A 70 2.39 -14.74 1.10
N LEU A 71 2.16 -13.50 0.66
CA LEU A 71 1.27 -13.18 -0.45
C LEU A 71 1.93 -13.52 -1.78
N ARG A 72 1.13 -13.90 -2.78
CA ARG A 72 1.61 -14.03 -4.16
C ARG A 72 2.21 -12.70 -4.58
N THR A 73 3.46 -12.72 -5.02
CA THR A 73 4.23 -11.50 -5.27
C THR A 73 4.81 -11.46 -6.68
N VAL A 74 4.76 -10.30 -7.32
CA VAL A 74 5.54 -9.95 -8.51
C VAL A 74 6.65 -8.97 -8.12
N ASP A 75 7.87 -9.33 -8.48
CA ASP A 75 9.05 -8.48 -8.34
C ASP A 75 9.15 -7.54 -9.54
N MET A 76 9.03 -6.24 -9.27
CA MET A 76 8.97 -5.20 -10.28
C MET A 76 10.34 -4.86 -10.90
N LEU A 77 11.43 -5.27 -10.25
CA LEU A 77 12.81 -5.09 -10.73
C LEU A 77 13.35 -6.31 -11.49
N GLY A 78 12.57 -7.40 -11.54
CA GLY A 78 12.88 -8.55 -12.39
C GLY A 78 14.03 -9.42 -11.91
N LEU A 79 14.42 -9.36 -10.63
CA LEU A 79 15.34 -10.33 -10.02
C LEU A 79 14.69 -11.72 -9.97
N ASN A 80 13.39 -11.79 -9.66
CA ASN A 80 12.62 -13.03 -9.53
C ASN A 80 11.44 -13.16 -10.52
N ASP A 81 11.20 -12.17 -11.38
CA ASP A 81 10.15 -12.26 -12.42
C ASP A 81 10.72 -12.74 -13.77
N ARG A 82 10.25 -13.90 -14.23
CA ARG A 82 10.74 -14.55 -15.45
C ARG A 82 10.56 -13.68 -16.70
N TYR A 83 9.44 -12.96 -16.83
CA TYR A 83 9.22 -12.12 -18.00
C TYR A 83 10.23 -10.98 -17.99
N LEU A 84 10.31 -10.21 -16.92
CA LEU A 84 11.21 -9.06 -16.83
C LEU A 84 12.69 -9.44 -17.02
N ALA A 85 13.12 -10.59 -16.51
CA ALA A 85 14.47 -11.10 -16.70
C ALA A 85 14.86 -11.31 -18.18
N HIS A 86 13.88 -11.58 -19.06
CA HIS A 86 14.09 -11.83 -20.50
C HIS A 86 13.63 -10.67 -21.39
N HIS A 87 12.97 -9.65 -20.84
CA HIS A 87 12.40 -8.52 -21.60
C HIS A 87 13.13 -7.23 -21.26
N ARG A 88 14.43 -7.20 -21.58
CA ARG A 88 15.30 -6.06 -21.33
C ARG A 88 14.84 -4.84 -22.15
N PRO A 89 14.77 -3.65 -21.56
CA PRO A 89 14.49 -2.44 -22.31
C PRO A 89 15.66 -2.08 -23.23
N LYS A 90 15.39 -1.28 -24.28
CA LYS A 90 16.42 -0.84 -25.23
C LYS A 90 17.59 -0.09 -24.59
N THR A 91 17.37 0.54 -23.44
CA THR A 91 18.40 1.31 -22.72
C THR A 91 19.14 0.48 -21.66
N PHE A 92 18.93 -0.84 -21.60
CA PHE A 92 19.63 -1.71 -20.65
C PHE A 92 21.16 -1.62 -20.84
N GLY A 93 21.92 -1.62 -19.74
CA GLY A 93 23.37 -1.39 -19.69
C GLY A 93 23.77 0.08 -19.55
N HIS A 94 22.81 1.00 -19.43
CA HIS A 94 23.06 2.45 -19.32
C HIS A 94 22.47 3.08 -18.05
N GLY A 95 21.80 2.28 -17.22
CA GLY A 95 21.14 2.72 -15.99
C GLY A 95 21.84 2.28 -14.72
N VAL A 96 21.11 2.35 -13.60
CA VAL A 96 21.59 1.93 -12.29
C VAL A 96 21.61 0.40 -12.23
N ILE A 97 22.77 -0.18 -11.93
CA ILE A 97 22.96 -1.63 -11.80
C ILE A 97 21.88 -2.22 -10.89
N GLY A 98 21.24 -3.30 -11.35
CA GLY A 98 20.16 -3.99 -10.63
C GLY A 98 18.79 -3.31 -10.70
N HIS A 99 18.66 -2.14 -11.34
CA HIS A 99 17.44 -1.33 -11.38
C HIS A 99 17.04 -0.90 -12.81
N GLU A 100 17.57 -1.59 -13.82
CA GLU A 100 17.35 -1.23 -15.22
C GLU A 100 16.14 -1.91 -15.85
N LEU A 101 15.73 -3.06 -15.30
CA LEU A 101 14.57 -3.82 -15.74
C LEU A 101 13.28 -3.19 -15.23
N GLY A 102 12.16 -3.62 -15.81
CA GLY A 102 10.82 -3.13 -15.49
C GLY A 102 10.01 -2.93 -16.77
N ASN A 103 8.69 -3.11 -16.65
CA ASN A 103 7.75 -2.88 -17.73
C ASN A 103 6.38 -2.56 -17.11
N GLY A 104 6.02 -1.28 -17.08
CA GLY A 104 4.83 -0.82 -16.38
C GLY A 104 3.53 -1.37 -16.98
N ARG A 105 3.48 -1.54 -18.31
CA ARG A 105 2.31 -2.14 -18.97
C ARG A 105 2.12 -3.61 -18.59
N TYR A 106 3.20 -4.40 -18.65
CA TYR A 106 3.16 -5.78 -18.16
C TYR A 106 2.71 -5.85 -16.70
N LEU A 107 3.24 -5.00 -15.83
CA LEU A 107 2.87 -4.98 -14.41
C LEU A 107 1.40 -4.62 -14.21
N LEU A 108 0.84 -3.67 -14.96
CA LEU A 108 -0.60 -3.34 -14.93
C LEU A 108 -1.45 -4.51 -15.44
N GLU A 109 -1.05 -5.16 -16.53
CA GLU A 109 -1.74 -6.34 -17.08
C GLU A 109 -1.79 -7.52 -16.08
N ARG A 110 -0.81 -7.62 -15.18
CA ARG A 110 -0.83 -8.60 -14.07
C ARG A 110 -1.88 -8.29 -13.02
N LYS A 111 -2.44 -7.08 -13.00
CA LYS A 111 -3.45 -6.60 -12.05
C LYS A 111 -3.03 -6.90 -10.60
N PRO A 112 -1.96 -6.27 -10.09
CA PRO A 112 -1.68 -6.32 -8.67
C PRO A 112 -2.82 -5.68 -7.87
N ASP A 113 -3.11 -6.21 -6.70
CA ASP A 113 -4.07 -5.64 -5.76
C ASP A 113 -3.37 -4.63 -4.82
N ILE A 114 -2.07 -4.82 -4.58
CA ILE A 114 -1.23 -3.94 -3.77
C ILE A 114 0.07 -3.66 -4.53
N VAL A 115 0.50 -2.40 -4.61
CA VAL A 115 1.77 -1.99 -5.24
C VAL A 115 2.59 -1.17 -4.24
N VAL A 116 3.82 -1.61 -3.99
CA VAL A 116 4.75 -0.98 -3.05
C VAL A 116 6.01 -0.55 -3.79
N PHE A 117 6.17 0.77 -3.94
CA PHE A 117 7.35 1.33 -4.58
C PHE A 117 8.53 1.42 -3.62
N HIS A 118 9.74 1.25 -4.16
CA HIS A 118 11.01 1.37 -3.47
C HIS A 118 11.18 0.34 -2.33
N MET A 119 11.25 0.80 -1.09
CA MET A 119 11.51 -0.02 0.10
C MET A 119 10.19 -0.46 0.76
N PRO A 120 10.19 -1.37 1.75
CA PRO A 120 8.95 -1.82 2.41
C PRO A 120 8.11 -0.74 3.07
N ALA A 121 8.68 0.43 3.42
CA ALA A 121 7.91 1.61 3.86
C ALA A 121 7.07 2.23 2.72
N GLY A 122 7.29 1.83 1.48
CA GLY A 122 6.62 2.37 0.32
C GLY A 122 7.05 3.80 -0.03
N ARG A 123 6.43 4.34 -1.07
CA ARG A 123 6.64 5.73 -1.49
C ARG A 123 5.48 6.21 -2.36
N LEU A 124 5.15 7.50 -2.25
CA LEU A 124 4.18 8.16 -3.13
C LEU A 124 4.61 8.10 -4.61
N LEU A 125 5.87 8.41 -4.92
CA LEU A 125 6.39 8.46 -6.30
C LEU A 125 7.33 7.29 -6.57
N ALA A 126 7.13 6.60 -7.68
CA ALA A 126 7.99 5.52 -8.13
C ALA A 126 9.37 6.04 -8.53
N LEU A 127 10.41 5.26 -8.21
CA LEU A 127 11.80 5.55 -8.55
C LEU A 127 12.30 4.74 -9.75
N TRP A 128 11.73 3.55 -9.95
CA TRP A 128 12.22 2.60 -10.95
C TRP A 128 11.29 2.51 -12.14
N ARG A 129 11.86 2.10 -13.28
CA ARG A 129 11.20 2.09 -14.59
C ARG A 129 9.76 1.58 -14.53
N GLY A 130 9.56 0.37 -13.99
CA GLY A 130 8.25 -0.27 -13.94
C GLY A 130 7.22 0.60 -13.26
N GLY A 131 7.50 1.06 -12.03
CA GLY A 131 6.61 1.95 -11.29
C GLY A 131 6.42 3.32 -11.95
N ILE A 132 7.48 3.92 -12.53
CA ILE A 132 7.38 5.20 -13.25
C ILE A 132 6.43 5.08 -14.45
N GLU A 133 6.57 4.00 -15.24
CA GLU A 133 5.70 3.72 -16.37
C GLU A 133 4.25 3.47 -15.92
N MET A 134 4.05 2.75 -14.81
CA MET A 134 2.72 2.58 -14.20
C MET A 134 2.10 3.93 -13.83
N GLN A 135 2.80 4.76 -13.06
CA GLN A 135 2.27 6.05 -12.59
C GLN A 135 2.01 7.06 -13.71
N LYS A 136 2.74 6.97 -14.83
CA LYS A 136 2.47 7.77 -16.04
C LYS A 136 1.23 7.30 -16.79
N SER A 137 0.78 6.07 -16.58
CA SER A 137 -0.43 5.54 -17.22
C SER A 137 -1.70 6.15 -16.58
N PRO A 138 -2.65 6.67 -17.37
CA PRO A 138 -3.95 7.08 -16.87
C PRO A 138 -4.75 5.92 -16.23
N GLU A 139 -4.42 4.67 -16.55
CA GLU A 139 -5.00 3.49 -15.92
C GLU A 139 -4.67 3.43 -14.43
N PHE A 140 -3.43 3.73 -14.06
CA PHE A 140 -2.98 3.61 -12.67
C PHE A 140 -3.70 4.60 -11.75
N SER A 141 -3.87 5.85 -12.18
CA SER A 141 -4.61 6.85 -11.38
C SER A 141 -6.10 6.55 -11.26
N ARG A 142 -6.69 5.89 -12.27
CA ARG A 142 -8.09 5.45 -12.20
C ARG A 142 -8.24 4.26 -11.26
N GLU A 143 -7.39 3.26 -11.39
CA GLU A 143 -7.57 1.95 -10.76
C GLU A 143 -6.95 1.81 -9.38
N TYR A 144 -6.01 2.68 -8.99
CA TYR A 144 -5.31 2.56 -7.72
C TYR A 144 -5.51 3.80 -6.85
N ARG A 145 -5.53 3.58 -5.53
CA ARG A 145 -5.55 4.65 -4.52
C ARG A 145 -4.39 4.46 -3.57
N LEU A 146 -3.77 5.57 -3.17
CA LEU A 146 -2.78 5.54 -2.10
C LEU A 146 -3.49 5.16 -0.80
N VAL A 147 -2.89 4.24 -0.06
CA VAL A 147 -3.31 3.79 1.26
C VAL A 147 -2.10 3.89 2.18
N HIS A 148 -2.32 4.50 3.34
CA HIS A 148 -1.34 4.51 4.41
C HIS A 148 -1.68 3.39 5.37
N PHE A 149 -0.72 2.53 5.65
CA PHE A 149 -0.83 1.48 6.64
C PHE A 149 0.08 1.76 7.84
N LEU A 150 -0.33 1.30 9.01
CA LEU A 150 0.47 1.34 10.23
C LEU A 150 0.44 -0.04 10.89
N ALA A 151 1.60 -0.70 10.93
CA ALA A 151 1.76 -1.94 11.69
C ALA A 151 2.45 -1.63 13.02
N HIS A 152 2.06 -2.34 14.08
CA HIS A 152 2.57 -2.14 15.44
C HIS A 152 3.48 -3.28 15.93
N ASP A 153 3.37 -4.48 15.35
CA ASP A 153 4.09 -5.69 15.77
C ASP A 153 5.02 -6.18 14.66
N PRO A 154 6.31 -6.49 14.93
CA PRO A 154 7.02 -6.39 16.22
C PRO A 154 7.47 -4.98 16.63
N PHE A 155 7.31 -4.00 15.75
CA PHE A 155 7.59 -2.59 16.03
C PHE A 155 6.76 -1.73 15.09
N GLU A 156 6.58 -0.46 15.46
CA GLU A 156 5.82 0.48 14.64
C GLU A 156 6.50 0.71 13.29
N GLN A 157 5.74 0.52 12.21
CA GLN A 157 6.21 0.75 10.85
C GLN A 157 5.05 1.28 10.01
N GLY A 158 5.24 2.49 9.47
CA GLY A 158 4.36 3.04 8.43
C GLY A 158 4.65 2.45 7.05
N ASN A 159 3.63 2.38 6.21
CA ASN A 159 3.76 1.99 4.82
C ASN A 159 2.84 2.80 3.90
N GLN A 160 3.37 3.21 2.75
CA GLN A 160 2.63 3.86 1.67
C GLN A 160 2.50 2.92 0.47
N SER A 161 1.32 2.36 0.28
CA SER A 161 1.05 1.44 -0.83
C SER A 161 -0.10 1.91 -1.69
N TYR A 162 -0.06 1.59 -2.97
CA TYR A 162 -1.20 1.76 -3.85
C TYR A 162 -2.04 0.50 -3.86
N VAL A 163 -3.33 0.63 -3.55
CA VAL A 163 -4.29 -0.49 -3.52
C VAL A 163 -5.26 -0.35 -4.69
N ARG A 164 -5.51 -1.46 -5.40
CA ARG A 164 -6.46 -1.47 -6.53
C ARG A 164 -7.89 -1.30 -6.01
N VAL A 165 -8.60 -0.30 -6.54
CA VAL A 165 -9.96 0.11 -6.14
C VAL A 165 -10.93 -1.04 -6.25
N ASP A 166 -11.02 -1.70 -7.40
CA ASP A 166 -11.88 -2.89 -7.59
C ASP A 166 -11.03 -4.18 -7.54
N GLY A 167 -10.09 -4.22 -6.59
CA GLY A 167 -9.22 -5.37 -6.31
C GLY A 167 -9.85 -6.39 -5.35
N ARG A 168 -9.10 -7.47 -5.06
CA ARG A 168 -9.52 -8.52 -4.12
C ARG A 168 -9.72 -8.01 -2.69
N ILE A 169 -9.03 -6.93 -2.32
CA ILE A 169 -9.16 -6.24 -1.04
C ILE A 169 -9.79 -4.84 -1.19
N GLY A 170 -10.29 -4.53 -2.39
CA GLY A 170 -10.87 -3.24 -2.74
C GLY A 170 -12.39 -3.21 -2.54
N ILE A 171 -13.04 -2.25 -3.19
CA ILE A 171 -14.49 -2.10 -3.24
C ILE A 171 -15.13 -3.38 -3.78
N GLN A 172 -16.06 -3.95 -3.00
CA GLN A 172 -16.84 -5.11 -3.38
C GLN A 172 -18.21 -4.66 -3.87
N ARG A 173 -18.62 -5.15 -5.05
CA ARG A 173 -19.86 -4.74 -5.71
C ARG A 173 -20.71 -5.96 -6.00
N SER A 174 -21.96 -5.94 -5.56
CA SER A 174 -22.96 -6.97 -5.82
C SER A 174 -24.30 -6.33 -6.19
N GLN A 175 -25.27 -7.13 -6.62
CA GLN A 175 -26.59 -6.63 -7.01
C GLN A 175 -27.26 -5.93 -5.82
N GLY A 176 -27.29 -4.59 -5.86
CA GLY A 176 -27.86 -3.77 -4.80
C GLY A 176 -26.99 -3.64 -3.54
N ARG A 177 -25.68 -3.83 -3.63
CA ARG A 177 -24.79 -3.53 -2.50
C ARG A 177 -23.38 -3.17 -2.94
N ILE A 178 -22.87 -2.07 -2.41
CA ILE A 178 -21.47 -1.66 -2.59
C ILE A 178 -20.84 -1.59 -1.21
N GLU A 179 -19.74 -2.31 -1.00
CA GLU A 179 -18.93 -2.22 0.21
C GLU A 179 -17.61 -1.55 -0.12
N ILE A 180 -17.26 -0.52 0.63
CA ILE A 180 -16.02 0.22 0.49
C ILE A 180 -15.19 -0.03 1.74
N PRO A 181 -14.13 -0.83 1.67
CA PRO A 181 -13.25 -1.09 2.81
C PRO A 181 -12.67 0.22 3.36
N GLY A 182 -12.66 0.34 4.68
CA GLY A 182 -12.14 1.53 5.37
C GLY A 182 -10.68 1.83 5.00
N LEU A 183 -9.88 0.79 4.73
CA LEU A 183 -8.47 0.96 4.30
C LEU A 183 -8.31 1.87 3.09
N LEU A 184 -9.28 1.91 2.16
CA LEU A 184 -9.20 2.78 0.97
C LEU A 184 -9.43 4.26 1.30
N MET A 185 -9.81 4.58 2.53
CA MET A 185 -10.18 5.91 2.99
C MET A 185 -9.07 6.64 3.77
N THR A 186 -7.82 6.21 3.62
CA THR A 186 -6.70 6.70 4.45
C THR A 186 -5.75 7.65 3.72
N GLY A 187 -5.60 7.49 2.40
CA GLY A 187 -4.52 8.16 1.65
C GLY A 187 -4.59 9.68 1.63
N ARG A 188 -5.80 10.26 1.61
CA ARG A 188 -5.99 11.71 1.52
C ARG A 188 -6.10 12.39 2.90
N SER A 189 -6.77 11.75 3.85
CA SER A 189 -7.07 12.37 5.14
C SER A 189 -5.89 12.38 6.12
N GLY A 190 -4.82 11.64 5.84
CA GLY A 190 -3.72 11.42 6.78
C GLY A 190 -4.04 10.37 7.86
N SER A 191 -5.17 9.66 7.70
CA SER A 191 -5.49 8.46 8.47
C SER A 191 -4.55 7.30 8.09
N TYR A 192 -4.61 6.22 8.88
CA TYR A 192 -3.87 4.99 8.65
C TYR A 192 -4.83 3.80 8.74
N ALA A 193 -4.53 2.77 7.97
CA ALA A 193 -5.14 1.47 8.04
C ALA A 193 -4.29 0.59 8.96
N GLU A 194 -4.89 0.03 9.99
CA GLU A 194 -4.23 -0.87 10.95
C GLU A 194 -5.13 -2.05 11.27
N LEU A 195 -4.58 -3.02 11.99
CA LEU A 195 -5.34 -4.11 12.58
C LEU A 195 -5.86 -3.69 13.95
N ASP A 196 -7.15 -3.91 14.19
CA ASP A 196 -7.69 -3.87 15.54
C ASP A 196 -7.22 -5.08 16.37
N ASP A 197 -7.60 -5.11 17.65
CA ASP A 197 -7.23 -6.20 18.58
C ASP A 197 -7.71 -7.58 18.10
N SER A 198 -8.81 -7.63 17.34
CA SER A 198 -9.33 -8.87 16.74
C SER A 198 -8.57 -9.29 15.48
N GLY A 199 -7.74 -8.41 14.92
CA GLY A 199 -7.01 -8.64 13.67
C GLY A 199 -7.78 -8.28 12.42
N ARG A 200 -8.79 -7.41 12.53
CA ARG A 200 -9.52 -6.88 11.38
C ARG A 200 -8.89 -5.58 10.91
N MET A 201 -8.70 -5.46 9.59
CA MET A 201 -8.19 -4.24 8.96
C MET A 201 -9.25 -3.14 8.98
N ALA A 202 -8.88 -1.95 9.46
CA ALA A 202 -9.76 -0.79 9.54
C ALA A 202 -8.98 0.51 9.38
N ALA A 203 -9.64 1.57 8.92
CA ALA A 203 -9.10 2.92 9.00
C ALA A 203 -9.36 3.53 10.37
N ILE A 204 -8.37 4.24 10.90
CA ILE A 204 -8.50 4.96 12.17
C ILE A 204 -9.12 6.33 11.95
N VAL A 205 -10.24 6.58 12.59
CA VAL A 205 -10.94 7.85 12.59
C VAL A 205 -10.81 8.48 13.96
N ARG A 206 -10.29 9.71 14.00
CA ARG A 206 -10.16 10.54 15.21
C ARG A 206 -10.81 11.90 14.98
N SER A 207 -11.00 12.67 16.05
CA SER A 207 -11.60 14.02 15.95
C SER A 207 -10.75 14.97 15.09
N ASP A 208 -9.43 14.77 15.06
CA ASP A 208 -8.46 15.51 14.26
C ASP A 208 -8.18 14.87 12.88
N ILE A 209 -8.44 13.56 12.71
CA ILE A 209 -8.13 12.80 11.50
C ILE A 209 -9.38 12.04 10.99
N PRO A 210 -10.08 12.56 9.96
CA PRO A 210 -11.18 11.84 9.34
C PRO A 210 -10.69 10.65 8.49
N ALA A 211 -11.60 9.83 8.00
CA ALA A 211 -11.34 8.94 6.86
C ALA A 211 -12.11 9.44 5.64
N ASP A 212 -11.49 9.49 4.46
CA ASP A 212 -12.17 9.89 3.23
C ASP A 212 -11.63 9.21 1.97
N ILE A 213 -12.52 9.09 0.97
CA ILE A 213 -12.18 8.61 -0.37
C ILE A 213 -12.88 9.47 -1.42
N ASP A 214 -12.14 9.79 -2.48
CA ASP A 214 -12.61 10.52 -3.65
C ASP A 214 -12.84 9.61 -4.85
N ASP A 215 -13.64 10.13 -5.78
CA ASP A 215 -13.84 9.58 -7.10
C ASP A 215 -14.34 8.13 -7.09
N VAL A 216 -15.24 7.82 -6.15
CA VAL A 216 -15.89 6.52 -6.07
C VAL A 216 -17.02 6.45 -7.10
N SER A 217 -16.95 5.48 -8.01
CA SER A 217 -18.05 5.23 -8.93
C SER A 217 -19.23 4.56 -8.19
N ILE A 218 -20.36 5.26 -8.17
CA ILE A 218 -21.63 4.77 -7.62
C ILE A 218 -22.71 4.90 -8.72
N PRO A 219 -23.43 3.82 -9.06
CA PRO A 219 -24.51 3.89 -10.04
C PRO A 219 -25.59 4.91 -9.62
N ARG A 220 -26.20 5.57 -10.61
CA ARG A 220 -27.34 6.47 -10.36
C ARG A 220 -28.46 5.72 -9.63
N GLY A 221 -28.98 6.32 -8.56
CA GLY A 221 -30.07 5.76 -7.77
C GLY A 221 -30.19 6.46 -6.42
N ARG A 222 -31.19 6.05 -5.64
CA ARG A 222 -31.28 6.37 -4.22
C ARG A 222 -30.53 5.33 -3.43
N TRP A 223 -29.55 5.77 -2.64
CA TRP A 223 -28.70 4.91 -1.84
C TRP A 223 -28.75 5.33 -0.40
N ARG A 224 -28.74 4.34 0.47
CA ARG A 224 -28.50 4.45 1.89
C ARG A 224 -27.05 4.09 2.17
N VAL A 225 -26.31 5.00 2.81
CA VAL A 225 -24.92 4.75 3.24
C VAL A 225 -24.86 4.51 4.74
N THR A 226 -24.25 3.40 5.17
CA THR A 226 -24.03 3.05 6.59
C THR A 226 -22.57 2.72 6.84
N ALA A 227 -22.02 3.10 8.00
CA ALA A 227 -20.69 2.70 8.43
C ALA A 227 -20.74 1.45 9.32
N GLU A 228 -19.87 0.48 9.04
CA GLU A 228 -19.52 -0.58 10.00
C GLU A 228 -18.25 -0.12 10.72
N SER A 229 -18.36 0.16 12.02
CA SER A 229 -17.27 0.70 12.84
C SER A 229 -17.34 0.26 14.30
N SER A 230 -16.23 0.41 15.03
CA SER A 230 -16.17 0.09 16.47
C SER A 230 -16.89 1.12 17.35
N GLU A 231 -17.01 2.37 16.89
CA GLU A 231 -17.73 3.46 17.54
C GLU A 231 -18.66 4.16 16.51
N PRO A 232 -19.73 4.85 16.92
CA PRO A 232 -20.59 5.59 15.99
C PRO A 232 -19.83 6.69 15.23
N LEU A 233 -20.05 6.77 13.91
CA LEU A 233 -19.41 7.74 13.01
C LEU A 233 -20.45 8.61 12.29
N LEU A 234 -20.14 9.89 12.09
CA LEU A 234 -20.78 10.74 11.09
C LEU A 234 -20.29 10.33 9.71
N VAL A 235 -21.20 10.09 8.78
CA VAL A 235 -20.84 9.83 7.38
C VAL A 235 -21.13 11.08 6.55
N SER A 236 -20.31 11.36 5.54
CA SER A 236 -20.59 12.41 4.57
C SER A 236 -20.51 11.89 3.15
N VAL A 237 -21.31 12.51 2.29
CA VAL A 237 -21.34 12.19 0.88
C VAL A 237 -21.41 13.48 0.08
N GLY A 238 -20.47 13.67 -0.84
CA GLY A 238 -20.41 14.84 -1.69
C GLY A 238 -20.22 14.45 -3.15
N GLU A 239 -20.69 15.31 -4.05
CA GLU A 239 -20.18 15.28 -5.44
C GLU A 239 -18.78 15.89 -5.46
N ALA A 240 -17.93 15.48 -6.41
CA ALA A 240 -16.58 16.02 -6.55
C ALA A 240 -16.60 17.56 -6.61
N GLY A 241 -16.15 18.21 -5.53
CA GLY A 241 -16.13 19.68 -5.38
C GLY A 241 -17.20 20.28 -4.45
N ALA A 242 -18.24 19.54 -4.06
CA ALA A 242 -19.28 19.99 -3.12
C ALA A 242 -19.48 18.97 -2.00
N ARG A 243 -18.99 19.28 -0.80
CA ARG A 243 -19.15 18.42 0.39
C ARG A 243 -20.49 18.71 1.07
N VAL A 244 -21.40 17.73 1.06
CA VAL A 244 -22.58 17.75 1.93
C VAL A 244 -22.32 16.76 3.07
N TRP A 245 -22.17 17.28 4.29
CA TRP A 245 -22.14 16.44 5.48
C TRP A 245 -23.59 16.18 5.89
N SER A 246 -24.00 14.93 5.99
CA SER A 246 -25.35 14.60 6.41
C SER A 246 -25.35 13.28 7.16
N ALA A 247 -26.01 13.29 8.32
CA ALA A 247 -26.32 12.20 9.25
C ALA A 247 -25.25 11.77 10.26
N GLU A 248 -25.76 11.62 11.49
CA GLU A 248 -25.10 11.09 12.68
C GLU A 248 -25.24 9.57 12.76
N GLY A 249 -24.13 8.87 12.97
CA GLY A 249 -24.11 7.49 13.48
C GLY A 249 -24.73 6.42 12.58
N VAL A 250 -25.14 5.32 13.22
CA VAL A 250 -25.81 4.15 12.64
C VAL A 250 -27.19 4.56 12.12
N GLY A 251 -27.20 5.24 10.98
CA GLY A 251 -28.37 5.94 10.47
C GLY A 251 -28.04 6.44 9.07
N GLY A 252 -28.70 5.83 8.09
CA GLY A 252 -28.37 5.94 6.69
C GLY A 252 -28.40 7.37 6.14
N VAL A 253 -27.42 7.73 5.32
CA VAL A 253 -27.49 8.94 4.48
C VAL A 253 -28.30 8.64 3.23
N GLU A 254 -29.38 9.40 2.99
CA GLU A 254 -30.13 9.34 1.73
C GLU A 254 -29.39 10.11 0.64
N LEU A 255 -29.00 9.41 -0.42
CA LEU A 255 -28.44 10.02 -1.63
C LEU A 255 -29.54 10.25 -2.66
N ARG A 256 -30.07 11.47 -2.69
CA ARG A 256 -30.99 11.90 -3.74
C ARG A 256 -30.21 12.27 -5.00
N GLN A 257 -30.02 11.26 -5.86
CA GLN A 257 -29.62 11.42 -7.26
C GLN A 257 -28.25 12.09 -7.46
N LEU A 258 -27.20 11.28 -7.47
CA LEU A 258 -25.85 11.72 -7.85
C LEU A 258 -25.77 11.94 -9.36
N THR A 259 -25.44 13.15 -9.78
CA THR A 259 -25.31 13.51 -11.19
C THR A 259 -24.02 12.93 -11.77
N SER A 260 -24.11 12.31 -12.94
CA SER A 260 -23.08 11.41 -13.49
C SER A 260 -21.85 12.09 -14.10
N ARG A 261 -21.44 13.26 -13.63
CA ARG A 261 -20.29 13.97 -14.21
C ARG A 261 -18.99 13.85 -13.43
N GLY A 262 -18.97 13.09 -12.32
CA GLY A 262 -17.75 12.77 -11.58
C GLY A 262 -18.02 11.66 -10.54
N GLY A 263 -16.96 11.10 -9.97
CA GLY A 263 -17.11 10.17 -8.85
C GLY A 263 -17.54 10.88 -7.56
N VAL A 264 -17.94 10.07 -6.59
CA VAL A 264 -18.50 10.51 -5.32
C VAL A 264 -17.40 10.60 -4.27
N HIS A 265 -17.44 11.67 -3.48
CA HIS A 265 -16.66 11.80 -2.25
C HIS A 265 -17.43 11.15 -1.10
N LEU A 266 -16.77 10.29 -0.33
CA LEU A 266 -17.30 9.71 0.89
C LEU A 266 -16.35 10.00 2.05
N GLY A 267 -16.91 10.39 3.19
CA GLY A 267 -16.14 10.69 4.39
C GLY A 267 -16.74 10.09 5.65
N ALA A 268 -15.92 9.92 6.68
CA ALA A 268 -16.32 9.52 8.01
C ALA A 268 -15.58 10.32 9.08
N ARG A 269 -16.29 10.73 10.13
CA ARG A 269 -15.76 11.46 11.30
C ARG A 269 -16.31 10.89 12.59
N THR A 270 -15.50 10.82 13.64
CA THR A 270 -16.00 10.52 14.99
C THR A 270 -16.64 11.75 15.61
N MET A 271 -17.67 11.54 16.42
CA MET A 271 -18.25 12.57 17.30
C MET A 271 -17.70 12.49 18.72
N SER A 272 -16.90 11.47 19.01
CA SER A 272 -16.32 11.23 20.32
C SER A 272 -14.84 11.54 20.32
N ASP A 273 -14.28 11.75 21.51
CA ASP A 273 -12.83 11.86 21.69
C ASP A 273 -12.11 10.50 21.56
N ARG A 274 -12.86 9.39 21.47
CA ARG A 274 -12.28 8.06 21.27
C ARG A 274 -12.01 7.82 19.78
N PRO A 275 -10.84 7.25 19.44
CA PRO A 275 -10.60 6.72 18.11
C PRO A 275 -11.62 5.64 17.75
N ALA A 276 -12.03 5.62 16.49
CA ALA A 276 -12.94 4.63 15.93
C ALA A 276 -12.25 3.88 14.80
N HIS A 277 -12.44 2.57 14.74
CA HIS A 277 -12.01 1.71 13.64
C HIS A 277 -13.15 1.65 12.62
N LEU A 278 -12.98 2.27 11.45
CA LEU A 278 -13.89 2.15 10.32
C LEU A 278 -13.53 0.91 9.50
N TYR A 279 -14.35 -0.13 9.55
CA TYR A 279 -14.13 -1.37 8.80
C TYR A 279 -14.56 -1.23 7.34
N ARG A 280 -15.77 -0.71 7.09
CA ARG A 280 -16.27 -0.42 5.74
C ARG A 280 -17.44 0.55 5.76
N LEU A 281 -17.63 1.26 4.65
CA LEU A 281 -18.91 1.85 4.29
C LEU A 281 -19.73 0.87 3.44
N VAL A 282 -21.02 0.78 3.71
CA VAL A 282 -21.96 -0.08 2.99
C VAL A 282 -23.03 0.80 2.36
N LEU A 283 -23.20 0.70 1.04
CA LEU A 283 -24.25 1.36 0.29
C LEU A 283 -25.28 0.33 -0.16
N THR A 284 -26.55 0.58 0.15
CA THR A 284 -27.70 -0.25 -0.28
C THR A 284 -28.74 0.61 -0.99
N PRO A 285 -29.41 0.13 -2.05
CA PRO A 285 -30.44 0.88 -2.73
C PRO A 285 -31.65 1.03 -1.82
N GLU A 286 -32.21 2.23 -1.76
CA GLU A 286 -33.51 2.41 -1.12
C GLU A 286 -34.60 1.94 -2.08
N ARG A 287 -35.49 1.08 -1.58
CA ARG A 287 -36.71 0.74 -2.32
C ARG A 287 -37.56 2.01 -2.48
N PRO A 288 -38.21 2.19 -3.64
CA PRO A 288 -38.88 3.42 -3.98
C PRO A 288 -40.01 3.81 -3.03
#